data_AF-Q921B8-F1
#
_entry.id   AF-Q921B8-F1
#
_cell.length_a   1.000
_cell.length_b   1.000
_cell.length_c   1.000
_cell.angle_alpha   90.00
_cell.angle_beta   90.00
_cell.angle_gamma   90.00
#
_symmetry.space_group_name_H-M   'P 1'
#
loop_
_entity.id
_entity.type
_entity.pdbx_description
1 polymer ?
#
loop_
_entity_poly.entity_id
_entity_poly.type
_entity_poly.pdbx_seq_one_letter_code
_entity_poly.pdbx_strand_id
1 'polypeptide(L)'
;LGYGYVNFRFPADAEWALNTMNFDLINGKPFRLMWSQPDDRLRKSGVGNIFIKNLDKTIDNRALFYLFSAFGNILSCKVVCDDNGSKGYAYVHFDSLAAANRAIWHVNGVRLNNRQVYV
;
A
#
# COMPACT_ATOMS: atom_id res chain seq x y z
N LEU A 1 1.92 8.01 -19.05
CA LEU A 1 1.63 8.31 -17.62
C LEU A 1 0.40 7.50 -17.24
N GLY A 2 0.52 6.57 -16.29
CA GLY A 2 -0.54 5.61 -15.94
C GLY A 2 -1.36 6.03 -14.71
N TYR A 3 -1.69 7.32 -14.60
CA TYR A 3 -2.47 7.88 -13.49
C TYR A 3 -3.42 8.97 -14.01
N GLY A 4 -4.42 9.32 -13.19
CA GLY A 4 -5.34 10.44 -13.41
C GLY A 4 -5.81 11.03 -12.09
N TYR A 5 -6.54 12.14 -12.14
CA TYR A 5 -7.14 12.79 -10.97
C TYR A 5 -8.66 12.66 -11.04
N VAL A 6 -9.28 12.44 -9.88
CA VAL A 6 -10.74 12.40 -9.74
C VAL A 6 -11.10 13.44 -8.68
N ASN A 7 -11.94 14.40 -9.06
CA ASN A 7 -12.46 15.41 -8.15
C ASN A 7 -13.92 15.07 -7.84
N PHE A 8 -14.25 14.95 -6.56
CA PHE A 8 -15.62 14.76 -6.10
C PHE A 8 -16.22 16.09 -5.68
N ARG A 9 -17.55 16.20 -5.75
CA ARG A 9 -18.27 17.37 -5.26
C ARG A 9 -18.18 17.47 -3.74
N PHE A 10 -18.28 16.34 -3.03
CA PHE A 10 -18.24 16.28 -1.58
C PHE A 10 -17.02 15.48 -1.10
N PRO A 11 -16.31 15.94 -0.05
CA PRO A 11 -15.16 15.21 0.51
C PRO A 11 -15.52 13.80 0.98
N ALA A 12 -16.73 13.61 1.50
CA ALA A 12 -17.22 12.31 1.97
C ALA A 12 -17.29 11.27 0.84
N ASP A 13 -17.63 11.68 -0.39
CA ASP A 13 -17.67 10.76 -1.53
C ASP A 13 -16.26 10.31 -1.93
N ALA A 14 -15.29 11.21 -1.85
CA ALA A 14 -13.88 10.89 -2.11
C ALA A 14 -13.30 9.94 -1.06
N GLU A 15 -13.63 10.16 0.21
CA GLU A 15 -13.24 9.27 1.30
C GLU A 15 -13.89 7.90 1.15
N TRP A 16 -15.18 7.84 0.82
CA TRP A 16 -15.89 6.59 0.56
C TRP A 16 -15.27 5.82 -0.61
N ALA A 17 -14.97 6.51 -1.72
CA ALA A 17 -14.31 5.91 -2.87
C ALA A 17 -12.91 5.38 -2.50
N LEU A 18 -12.11 6.14 -1.75
CA LEU A 18 -10.79 5.71 -1.28
C LEU A 18 -10.88 4.48 -0.38
N ASN A 19 -11.87 4.40 0.52
CA ASN A 19 -12.00 3.30 1.46
C ASN A 19 -12.61 2.04 0.82
N THR A 20 -13.45 2.20 -0.19
CA THR A 20 -14.26 1.10 -0.75
C THR A 20 -13.70 0.58 -2.07
N MET A 21 -13.19 1.46 -2.93
CA MET A 21 -12.83 1.13 -4.31
C MET A 21 -11.33 0.94 -4.51
N ASN A 22 -10.50 1.26 -3.52
CA ASN A 22 -9.05 1.10 -3.67
C ASN A 22 -8.71 -0.37 -3.93
N PHE A 23 -7.84 -0.59 -4.92
CA PHE A 23 -7.42 -1.89 -5.44
C PHE A 23 -8.44 -2.64 -6.31
N ASP A 24 -9.59 -2.05 -6.62
CA ASP A 24 -10.51 -2.63 -7.60
C ASP A 24 -9.88 -2.66 -9.00
N LEU A 25 -10.46 -3.46 -9.88
CA LEU A 25 -9.90 -3.72 -11.20
C LEU A 25 -10.48 -2.77 -12.25
N ILE A 26 -9.60 -2.13 -13.01
CA ILE A 26 -9.94 -1.46 -14.26
C ILE A 26 -9.12 -2.12 -15.38
N ASN A 27 -9.78 -2.66 -16.39
CA ASN A 27 -9.15 -3.41 -17.49
C ASN A 27 -8.19 -4.51 -16.99
N GLY A 28 -8.61 -5.24 -15.95
CA GLY A 28 -7.82 -6.32 -15.34
C GLY A 28 -6.63 -5.86 -14.48
N LYS A 29 -6.41 -4.55 -14.32
CA LYS A 29 -5.33 -4.00 -13.49
C LYS A 29 -5.90 -3.36 -12.23
N PRO A 30 -5.36 -3.67 -11.04
CA PRO A 30 -5.78 -3.02 -9.82
C PRO A 30 -5.36 -1.54 -9.87
N PHE A 31 -6.30 -0.62 -9.69
CA PHE A 31 -5.98 0.80 -9.55
C PHE A 31 -5.71 1.15 -8.09
N ARG A 32 -4.79 2.09 -7.89
CA ARG A 32 -4.41 2.57 -6.56
C ARG A 32 -4.90 4.00 -6.38
N LEU A 33 -5.84 4.19 -5.47
CA LEU A 33 -6.31 5.50 -5.05
C LEU A 33 -5.44 6.04 -3.92
N MET A 34 -5.22 7.35 -3.95
CA MET A 34 -4.49 8.11 -2.95
C MET A 34 -5.11 9.51 -2.90
N TRP A 35 -5.06 10.16 -1.73
CA TRP A 35 -5.29 11.59 -1.69
C TRP A 35 -4.24 12.31 -2.55
N SER A 36 -4.68 13.31 -3.32
CA SER A 36 -3.76 14.12 -4.11
C SER A 36 -2.80 14.86 -3.18
N GLN A 37 -1.49 14.63 -3.38
CA GLN A 37 -0.42 15.33 -2.68
C GLN A 37 0.45 16.03 -3.73
N PRO A 38 0.28 17.36 -3.92
CA PRO A 38 1.07 18.13 -4.89
C PRO A 38 2.56 18.19 -4.54
N ASP A 39 2.90 18.09 -3.26
CA ASP A 39 4.29 18.06 -2.80
C ASP A 39 4.86 16.63 -2.81
N ASP A 40 5.74 16.39 -3.77
CA ASP A 40 6.41 15.10 -3.94
C ASP A 40 7.55 14.85 -2.95
N ARG A 41 7.88 15.80 -2.07
CA ARG A 41 8.99 15.67 -1.11
C ARG A 41 8.88 14.42 -0.24
N LEU A 42 7.68 14.11 0.27
CA LEU A 42 7.46 12.92 1.09
C LEU A 42 7.71 11.62 0.32
N ARG A 43 7.26 11.57 -0.95
CA ARG A 43 7.50 10.40 -1.82
C ARG A 43 8.97 10.27 -2.21
N LYS A 44 9.64 11.39 -2.49
CA LYS A 44 11.06 11.42 -2.88
C LYS A 44 12.00 11.14 -1.73
N SER A 45 11.65 11.55 -0.51
CA SER A 45 12.49 11.30 0.67
C SER A 45 12.45 9.83 1.12
N GLY A 46 11.38 9.10 0.77
CA GLY A 46 11.17 7.72 1.21
C GLY A 46 10.90 7.59 2.72
N VAL A 47 10.74 8.70 3.45
CA VAL A 47 10.43 8.69 4.87
C VAL A 47 9.07 8.03 5.07
N GLY A 48 9.02 7.02 5.95
CA GLY A 48 7.81 6.24 6.19
C GLY A 48 7.53 5.15 5.15
N ASN A 49 8.36 5.00 4.12
CA ASN A 49 8.20 3.96 3.11
C ASN A 49 9.01 2.71 3.47
N ILE A 50 8.33 1.59 3.63
CA ILE A 50 8.92 0.28 3.96
C ILE A 50 8.80 -0.67 2.77
N PHE A 51 9.69 -1.65 2.74
CA PHE A 51 9.79 -2.63 1.66
C PHE A 51 9.74 -4.04 2.22
N ILE A 52 8.78 -4.82 1.76
CA ILE A 52 8.47 -6.14 2.31
C ILE A 52 8.93 -7.20 1.33
N LYS A 53 9.84 -8.08 1.75
CA LYS A 53 10.38 -9.21 0.99
C LYS A 53 9.77 -10.54 1.45
N ASN A 54 9.85 -11.52 0.54
CA ASN A 54 9.40 -12.89 0.76
C ASN A 54 7.90 -12.98 1.14
N LEU A 55 7.11 -12.05 0.61
CA LEU A 55 5.66 -12.04 0.78
C LEU A 55 5.07 -13.27 0.08
N ASP A 56 4.10 -13.91 0.73
CA ASP A 56 3.37 -14.99 0.09
C ASP A 56 2.59 -14.47 -1.12
N LYS A 57 2.60 -15.24 -2.22
CA LYS A 57 2.00 -14.82 -3.49
C LYS A 57 0.47 -14.68 -3.43
N THR A 58 -0.16 -15.25 -2.40
CA THR A 58 -1.61 -15.11 -2.14
C THR A 58 -1.98 -13.76 -1.52
N ILE A 59 -1.02 -13.00 -1.00
CA ILE A 59 -1.27 -11.69 -0.39
C ILE A 59 -1.37 -10.64 -1.49
N ASP A 60 -2.55 -10.04 -1.63
CA ASP A 60 -2.84 -8.97 -2.58
C ASP A 60 -2.73 -7.57 -1.92
N ASN A 61 -3.03 -6.51 -2.70
CA ASN A 61 -2.95 -5.14 -2.21
C ASN A 61 -3.91 -4.85 -1.05
N ARG A 62 -5.10 -5.47 -1.05
CA ARG A 62 -6.15 -5.25 -0.06
C ARG A 62 -5.77 -5.93 1.27
N ALA A 63 -5.32 -7.18 1.22
CA ALA A 63 -4.77 -7.89 2.37
C ALA A 63 -3.54 -7.17 2.94
N LEU A 64 -2.63 -6.71 2.09
CA LEU A 64 -1.47 -5.92 2.49
C LEU A 64 -1.89 -4.64 3.24
N PHE A 65 -2.86 -3.89 2.70
CA PHE A 65 -3.37 -2.69 3.34
C PHE A 65 -3.90 -3.03 4.74
N TYR A 66 -4.83 -3.98 4.86
CA TYR A 66 -5.41 -4.36 6.15
C TYR A 66 -4.38 -4.80 7.19
N LEU A 67 -3.39 -5.61 6.79
CA LEU A 67 -2.35 -6.08 7.70
C LEU A 67 -1.51 -4.93 8.26
N PHE A 68 -1.18 -3.95 7.43
CA PHE A 68 -0.28 -2.86 7.82
C PHE A 68 -1.00 -1.64 8.37
N SER A 69 -2.31 -1.47 8.14
CA SER A 69 -3.12 -0.38 8.70
C SER A 69 -3.11 -0.36 10.23
N ALA A 70 -2.83 -1.51 10.87
CA ALA A 70 -2.68 -1.61 12.32
C ALA A 70 -1.50 -0.78 12.88
N PHE A 71 -0.49 -0.45 12.06
CA PHE A 71 0.71 0.27 12.51
C PHE A 71 0.62 1.79 12.32
N GLY A 72 -0.31 2.26 11.49
CA GLY A 72 -0.56 3.67 11.22
C GLY A 72 -1.27 3.90 9.89
N ASN A 73 -1.50 5.17 9.58
CA ASN A 73 -2.17 5.59 8.36
C ASN A 73 -1.26 5.35 7.13
N ILE A 74 -1.79 4.62 6.15
CA ILE A 74 -1.09 4.27 4.92
C ILE A 74 -1.47 5.28 3.84
N LEU A 75 -0.48 6.02 3.34
CA LEU A 75 -0.65 6.90 2.19
C LEU A 75 -0.80 6.10 0.89
N SER A 76 -0.04 5.02 0.76
CA SER A 76 -0.11 4.11 -0.39
C SER A 76 0.55 2.78 -0.07
N CYS A 77 0.01 1.69 -0.59
CA CYS A 77 0.71 0.41 -0.65
C CYS A 77 0.58 -0.24 -2.02
N LYS A 78 1.47 -1.17 -2.33
CA LYS A 78 1.43 -1.94 -3.57
C LYS A 78 2.20 -3.25 -3.43
N VAL A 79 1.52 -4.36 -3.70
CA VAL A 79 2.14 -5.64 -4.08
C VAL A 79 2.58 -5.53 -5.53
N VAL A 80 3.82 -5.88 -5.81
CA VAL A 80 4.33 -5.82 -7.18
C VAL A 80 4.00 -7.14 -7.88
N CYS A 81 3.27 -7.03 -8.98
CA CYS A 81 2.88 -8.15 -9.82
C CYS A 81 3.45 -8.01 -11.23
N ASP A 82 3.68 -9.15 -11.88
CA ASP A 82 3.91 -9.30 -13.31
C ASP A 82 2.75 -10.10 -13.95
N ASP A 83 2.91 -10.52 -15.20
CA ASP A 83 1.89 -11.30 -15.93
C ASP A 83 1.60 -12.66 -15.29
N ASN A 84 2.50 -13.17 -14.43
CA ASN A 84 2.33 -14.41 -13.67
C ASN A 84 1.82 -14.16 -12.23
N GLY A 85 1.43 -12.93 -11.90
CA GLY A 85 0.93 -12.55 -10.58
C GLY A 85 2.00 -11.96 -9.66
N SER A 86 1.85 -12.17 -8.35
CA SER A 86 2.71 -11.53 -7.35
C SER A 86 4.18 -11.96 -7.48
N LYS A 87 5.09 -10.97 -7.48
CA LYS A 87 6.53 -11.17 -7.43
C LYS A 87 7.05 -11.46 -6.01
N GLY A 88 6.17 -11.54 -5.01
CA GLY A 88 6.52 -11.87 -3.63
C GLY A 88 7.17 -10.71 -2.87
N TYR A 89 6.92 -9.46 -3.28
CA TYR A 89 7.34 -8.28 -2.54
C TYR A 89 6.35 -7.13 -2.69
N ALA A 90 6.40 -6.22 -1.74
CA ALA A 90 5.51 -5.08 -1.68
C ALA A 90 6.16 -3.83 -1.07
N TYR A 91 5.49 -2.70 -1.24
CA TYR A 91 5.82 -1.43 -0.58
C TYR A 91 4.61 -0.94 0.21
N VAL A 92 4.87 -0.36 1.37
CA VAL A 92 3.88 0.34 2.19
C VAL A 92 4.47 1.68 2.59
N HIS A 93 3.81 2.77 2.22
CA HIS A 93 4.22 4.12 2.57
C HIS A 93 3.25 4.66 3.62
N PHE A 94 3.74 4.79 4.84
CA PHE A 94 3.03 5.42 5.94
C PHE A 94 3.16 6.94 5.90
N ASP A 95 2.25 7.62 6.59
CA ASP A 95 2.30 9.06 6.80
C ASP A 95 3.45 9.52 7.72
N SER A 96 4.05 8.59 8.47
CA SER A 96 5.03 8.90 9.49
C SER A 96 6.11 7.83 9.60
N LEU A 97 7.34 8.27 9.93
CA LEU A 97 8.46 7.37 10.22
C LEU A 97 8.17 6.49 11.43
N ALA A 98 7.45 7.01 12.42
CA ALA A 98 7.07 6.25 13.61
C ALA A 98 6.19 5.04 13.28
N ALA A 99 5.20 5.20 12.38
CA ALA A 99 4.38 4.09 11.92
C ALA A 99 5.20 3.04 11.15
N ALA A 100 6.09 3.48 10.26
CA ALA A 100 7.01 2.59 9.56
C ALA A 100 7.90 1.79 10.52
N ASN A 101 8.51 2.44 11.51
CA ASN A 101 9.35 1.77 12.51
C ASN A 101 8.56 0.77 13.35
N ARG A 102 7.31 1.09 13.73
CA ARG A 102 6.41 0.13 14.40
C ARG A 102 6.15 -1.09 13.53
N ALA A 103 5.84 -0.89 12.25
CA ALA A 103 5.62 -1.99 11.31
C ALA A 103 6.86 -2.88 11.16
N ILE A 104 8.04 -2.29 11.00
CA ILE A 104 9.31 -3.03 10.93
C ILE A 104 9.52 -3.85 12.19
N TRP A 105 9.39 -3.24 13.37
CA TRP A 105 9.64 -3.91 14.65
C TRP A 105 8.72 -5.12 14.87
N HIS A 106 7.43 -5.00 14.51
CA HIS A 106 6.45 -6.06 14.75
C HIS A 106 6.43 -7.13 13.67
N VAL A 107 6.72 -6.79 12.42
CA VAL A 107 6.47 -7.69 11.27
C VAL A 107 7.75 -8.31 10.72
N ASN A 108 8.91 -7.69 10.90
CA ASN A 108 10.15 -8.25 10.40
C ASN A 108 10.46 -9.59 11.07
N GLY A 109 10.60 -10.65 10.27
CA GLY A 109 10.82 -12.01 10.74
C GLY A 109 9.56 -12.75 11.19
N VAL A 110 8.37 -12.16 11.11
CA VAL A 110 7.10 -12.83 11.38
C VAL A 110 6.65 -13.68 10.20
N ARG A 111 5.92 -14.77 10.48
CA ARG A 111 5.30 -15.61 9.45
C ARG A 111 3.94 -15.06 9.03
N LEU A 112 3.82 -14.64 7.77
CA LEU A 112 2.55 -14.32 7.10
C LEU A 112 2.24 -15.44 6.10
N ASN A 113 1.07 -16.09 6.20
CA ASN A 113 0.68 -17.25 5.39
C ASN A 113 1.79 -18.32 5.27
N ASN A 114 2.40 -18.66 6.42
CA ASN A 114 3.47 -19.66 6.53
C ASN A 114 4.83 -19.26 5.92
N ARG A 115 4.97 -18.02 5.40
CA ARG A 115 6.24 -17.45 4.94
C ARG A 115 6.76 -16.41 5.90
N GLN A 116 8.04 -16.51 6.24
CA GLN A 116 8.73 -15.48 7.02
C GLN A 116 8.98 -14.26 6.14
N VAL A 117 8.41 -13.11 6.51
CA VAL A 117 8.61 -11.86 5.76
C VAL A 117 9.75 -11.04 6.35
N TYR A 118 10.36 -10.20 5.52
CA TYR A 118 11.39 -9.25 5.93
C TYR A 118 10.96 -7.85 5.55
N VAL A 119 11.09 -6.90 6.47
CA VAL A 119 10.61 -5.53 6.32
C VAL A 119 11.74 -4.54 6.52
#